data_AF-A0A6D2L7S8-F1
#
_entry.id   AF-A0A6D2L7S8-F1
#
_cell.length_a   1.000
_cell.length_b   1.000
_cell.length_c   1.000
_cell.angle_alpha   90.00
_cell.angle_beta   90.00
_cell.angle_gamma   90.00
#
_symmetry.space_group_name_H-M   'P 1'
#
loop_
_entity.id
_entity.type
_entity.pdbx_description
1 polymer ?
#
loop_
_entity_poly.entity_id
_entity_poly.type
_entity_poly.pdbx_seq_one_letter_code
_entity_poly.pdbx_strand_id
1 'polypeptide(L)'
;MISDLHPLFMSLQYPLLFPYDETGYHPQIPYCPTVESRVKRETMTMREFYSYQLQTRMTEGMILIKSGRLLHQYIVDAYTATEQERLRFVILNQKKLRADLYNNICDALDRGDTDAKSIGTRVILPSSFTAGPQYMSEKYHDAIAICRWFGNPHLFITVTANPNWDEISEHLEKYGGESANSRPDLEVRAFKLRLDELMRDFKVGTFFPIPEAVVYTIEFQKRGLPHAHILLWFRGFTQEATPSIIDHYISAEIPDRETDREGFDLVQRHMIHGPCGDSRKSSPCMEKGKCTKNFPKPFAQETSIDKS
;
A
#
# COMPACT_ATOMS: atom_id res chain seq x y z
N MET A 1 23.98 23.48 -4.69
CA MET A 1 22.69 22.75 -4.66
C MET A 1 21.90 23.29 -3.47
N ILE A 2 20.64 23.66 -3.66
CA ILE A 2 19.79 24.20 -2.58
C ILE A 2 19.33 23.04 -1.69
N SER A 3 19.29 23.24 -0.37
CA SER A 3 18.82 22.21 0.56
C SER A 3 17.31 21.97 0.41
N ASP A 4 16.90 20.72 0.58
CA ASP A 4 15.52 20.25 0.78
C ASP A 4 14.77 20.93 1.93
N LEU A 5 15.49 21.61 2.84
CA LEU A 5 14.92 22.39 3.94
C LEU A 5 14.78 23.88 3.63
N HIS A 6 15.25 24.32 2.45
CA HIS A 6 15.14 25.72 2.05
C HIS A 6 13.71 26.01 1.59
N PRO A 7 13.08 27.11 2.05
CA PRO A 7 11.70 27.44 1.71
C PRO A 7 11.43 27.50 0.20
N LEU A 8 12.41 27.91 -0.59
CA LEU A 8 12.28 27.99 -2.06
C LEU A 8 12.61 26.70 -2.82
N PHE A 9 12.90 25.59 -2.13
CA PHE A 9 13.34 24.34 -2.78
C PHE A 9 12.34 23.85 -3.84
N MET A 10 11.07 23.68 -3.47
CA MET A 10 10.03 23.23 -4.38
C MET A 10 9.67 24.28 -5.44
N SER A 11 9.57 25.54 -5.05
CA SER A 11 9.11 26.62 -5.93
C SER A 11 10.12 26.92 -7.05
N LEU A 12 11.42 26.82 -6.77
CA LEU A 12 12.47 26.95 -7.80
C LEU A 12 12.52 25.75 -8.75
N GLN A 13 12.16 24.56 -8.27
CA GLN A 13 12.12 23.36 -9.11
C GLN A 13 10.84 23.29 -9.95
N TYR A 14 9.74 23.83 -9.43
CA TYR A 14 8.41 23.78 -10.01
C TYR A 14 7.78 25.18 -10.19
N PRO A 15 8.40 26.10 -10.93
CA PRO A 15 7.89 27.47 -11.07
C PRO A 15 6.49 27.54 -11.72
N LEU A 16 6.11 26.52 -12.51
CA LEU A 16 4.77 26.41 -13.08
C LEU A 16 3.70 26.00 -12.05
N LEU A 17 4.10 25.32 -10.97
CA LEU A 17 3.19 24.96 -9.87
C LEU A 17 3.08 26.09 -8.85
N PHE A 18 4.11 26.93 -8.74
CA PHE A 18 4.25 28.00 -7.76
C PHE A 18 4.60 29.35 -8.45
N PRO A 19 3.66 29.93 -9.22
CA PRO A 19 3.92 31.11 -10.04
C PRO A 19 4.05 32.41 -9.23
N TYR A 20 3.73 32.41 -7.95
CA TYR A 20 3.77 33.59 -7.08
C TYR A 20 4.89 33.52 -6.04
N ASP A 21 5.92 32.71 -6.31
CA ASP A 21 7.03 32.45 -5.39
C ASP A 21 6.54 31.99 -4.00
N GLU A 22 5.52 31.13 -3.98
CA GLU A 22 4.97 30.59 -2.75
C GLU A 22 6.07 29.90 -1.93
N THR A 23 6.08 30.14 -0.62
CA THR A 23 7.05 29.51 0.27
C THR A 23 6.70 28.05 0.52
N GLY A 24 7.64 27.16 0.21
CA GLY A 24 7.59 25.74 0.52
C GLY A 24 7.95 25.42 1.98
N TYR A 25 8.21 24.14 2.26
CA TYR A 25 8.52 23.69 3.61
C TYR A 25 9.82 24.30 4.16
N HIS A 26 9.81 24.64 5.45
CA HIS A 26 11.01 24.87 6.24
C HIS A 26 10.76 24.43 7.71
N PRO A 27 11.81 24.13 8.50
CA PRO A 27 11.66 23.52 9.83
C PRO A 27 10.95 24.38 10.89
N GLN A 28 10.81 25.69 10.65
CA GLN A 28 10.24 26.65 11.60
C GLN A 28 8.76 26.97 11.30
N ILE A 29 8.10 26.23 10.41
CA ILE A 29 6.67 26.41 10.19
C ILE A 29 5.93 26.03 11.47
N PRO A 30 5.16 26.94 12.10
CA PRO A 30 4.46 26.66 13.34
C PRO A 30 3.38 25.61 13.11
N TYR A 31 3.24 24.72 14.09
CA TYR A 31 2.12 23.79 14.16
C TYR A 31 0.90 24.50 14.75
N CYS A 32 -0.22 24.49 14.03
CA CYS A 32 -1.49 25.04 14.51
C CYS A 32 -2.34 23.92 15.12
N PRO A 33 -2.37 23.74 16.46
CA PRO A 33 -3.14 22.68 17.08
C PRO A 33 -4.65 22.94 16.99
N THR A 34 -5.42 21.90 16.71
CA THR A 34 -6.87 21.88 16.94
C THR A 34 -7.14 21.56 18.42
N VAL A 35 -8.37 21.82 18.89
CA VAL A 35 -8.79 21.56 20.29
C VAL A 35 -8.56 20.10 20.70
N GLU A 36 -8.65 19.17 19.74
CA GLU A 36 -8.47 17.73 19.96
C GLU A 36 -7.03 17.25 19.72
N SER A 37 -6.10 18.14 19.33
CA SER A 37 -4.76 17.74 18.96
C SER A 37 -3.97 17.26 20.17
N ARG A 38 -3.46 16.02 20.09
CA ARG A 38 -2.53 15.43 21.06
C ARG A 38 -1.06 15.77 20.76
N VAL A 39 -0.81 16.53 19.69
CA VAL A 39 0.54 16.85 19.21
C VAL A 39 1.15 17.90 20.12
N LYS A 40 2.30 17.57 20.74
CA LYS A 40 3.01 18.44 21.70
C LYS A 40 4.13 19.29 21.08
N ARG A 41 4.43 19.12 19.79
CA ARG A 41 5.51 19.86 19.11
C ARG A 41 5.01 21.21 18.59
N GLU A 42 5.92 22.16 18.55
CA GLU A 42 5.65 23.54 18.16
C GLU A 42 5.69 23.75 16.63
N THR A 43 6.35 22.85 15.89
CA THR A 43 6.54 22.98 14.44
C THR A 43 5.92 21.84 13.66
N MET A 44 5.47 22.13 12.44
CA MET A 44 4.92 21.16 11.49
C MET A 44 6.05 20.31 10.87
N THR A 45 5.77 19.03 10.61
CA THR A 45 6.73 18.14 9.94
C THR A 45 6.62 18.25 8.43
N MET A 46 7.69 17.91 7.70
CA MET A 46 7.68 17.94 6.24
C MET A 46 6.58 17.05 5.64
N ARG A 47 6.38 15.87 6.24
CA ARG A 47 5.31 14.94 5.86
C ARG A 47 3.94 15.59 5.95
N GLU A 48 3.65 16.30 7.04
CA GLU A 48 2.36 16.97 7.22
C GLU A 48 2.16 18.11 6.25
N PHE A 49 3.20 18.91 6.01
CA PHE A 49 3.17 20.01 5.04
C PHE A 49 2.79 19.51 3.65
N TYR A 50 3.48 18.48 3.14
CA TYR A 50 3.17 17.93 1.81
C TYR A 50 1.85 17.17 1.79
N SER A 51 1.52 16.42 2.85
CA SER A 51 0.21 15.75 2.97
C SER A 51 -0.94 16.75 2.95
N TYR A 52 -0.74 17.93 3.57
CA TYR A 52 -1.65 19.06 3.50
C TYR A 52 -1.75 19.54 2.05
N GLN A 53 -0.64 19.88 1.38
CA GLN A 53 -0.68 20.42 0.01
C GLN A 53 -1.35 19.51 -1.04
N LEU A 54 -1.30 18.19 -0.87
CA LEU A 54 -1.97 17.23 -1.76
C LEU A 54 -3.50 17.13 -1.54
N GLN A 55 -4.07 17.87 -0.59
CA GLN A 55 -5.51 17.91 -0.38
C GLN A 55 -6.20 18.83 -1.39
N THR A 56 -7.38 18.42 -1.85
CA THR A 56 -8.27 19.31 -2.60
C THR A 56 -8.94 20.26 -1.62
N ARG A 57 -8.64 21.55 -1.73
CA ARG A 57 -9.20 22.62 -0.89
C ARG A 57 -9.91 23.66 -1.75
N MET A 58 -11.16 23.97 -1.38
CA MET A 58 -11.99 24.93 -2.14
C MET A 58 -11.56 26.38 -1.95
N THR A 59 -10.83 26.66 -0.87
CA THR A 59 -10.36 28.01 -0.51
C THR A 59 -9.04 28.39 -1.17
N GLU A 60 -8.42 27.48 -1.93
CA GLU A 60 -7.10 27.66 -2.51
C GLU A 60 -7.07 27.31 -4.01
N GLY A 61 -6.05 27.79 -4.71
CA GLY A 61 -5.82 27.45 -6.11
C GLY A 61 -5.58 25.95 -6.30
N MET A 62 -6.22 25.36 -7.30
CA MET A 62 -6.10 23.93 -7.61
C MET A 62 -4.96 23.61 -8.61
N ILE A 63 -4.03 24.55 -8.83
CA ILE A 63 -2.95 24.42 -9.83
C ILE A 63 -2.16 23.14 -9.60
N LEU A 64 -1.71 22.90 -8.36
CA LEU A 64 -0.92 21.73 -7.99
C LEU A 64 -1.64 20.43 -8.37
N ILE A 65 -2.87 20.24 -7.89
CA ILE A 65 -3.63 18.99 -8.09
C ILE A 65 -4.13 18.81 -9.54
N LYS A 66 -4.23 19.88 -10.34
CA LYS A 66 -4.66 19.83 -11.74
C LYS A 66 -3.51 19.70 -12.73
N SER A 67 -2.27 19.63 -12.25
CA SER A 67 -1.07 19.64 -13.11
C SER A 67 -0.68 18.28 -13.72
N GLY A 68 -1.50 17.23 -13.53
CA GLY A 68 -1.35 15.94 -14.19
C GLY A 68 0.02 15.28 -13.92
N ARG A 69 0.81 15.02 -14.98
CA ARG A 69 2.14 14.40 -14.81
C ARG A 69 3.12 15.25 -14.00
N LEU A 70 2.94 16.57 -13.95
CA LEU A 70 3.79 17.44 -13.15
C LEU A 70 3.52 17.25 -11.65
N LEU A 71 2.26 16.97 -11.27
CA LEU A 71 1.89 16.54 -9.92
C LEU A 71 2.60 15.24 -9.55
N HIS A 72 2.73 14.28 -10.47
CA HIS A 72 3.41 13.01 -10.19
C HIS A 72 4.87 13.23 -9.80
N GLN A 73 5.58 14.07 -10.56
CA GLN A 73 6.96 14.43 -10.26
C GLN A 73 7.05 15.13 -8.90
N TYR A 74 6.16 16.09 -8.65
CA TYR A 74 6.07 16.80 -7.39
C TYR A 74 5.89 15.84 -6.20
N ILE A 75 4.97 14.87 -6.29
CA ILE A 75 4.72 13.88 -5.23
C ILE A 75 5.98 13.04 -4.96
N VAL A 76 6.68 12.60 -6.01
CA VAL A 76 7.91 11.80 -5.87
C VAL A 76 9.01 12.60 -5.18
N ASP A 77 9.19 13.87 -5.54
CA ASP A 77 10.21 14.72 -4.94
C ASP A 77 9.85 15.12 -3.50
N ALA A 78 8.58 15.42 -3.23
CA ALA A 78 8.07 15.66 -1.89
C ALA A 78 8.27 14.45 -0.97
N TYR A 79 8.01 13.24 -1.50
CA TYR A 79 8.29 11.99 -0.80
C TYR A 79 9.78 11.81 -0.54
N THR A 80 10.63 12.04 -1.55
CA THR A 80 12.09 11.90 -1.43
C THR A 80 12.66 12.88 -0.40
N ALA A 81 12.21 14.14 -0.40
CA ALA A 81 12.60 15.13 0.61
C ALA A 81 12.16 14.70 2.01
N THR A 82 10.94 14.17 2.15
CA THR A 82 10.42 13.65 3.43
C THR A 82 11.25 12.48 3.94
N GLU A 83 11.60 11.52 3.07
CA GLU A 83 12.45 10.38 3.43
C GLU A 83 13.87 10.83 3.78
N GLN A 84 14.42 11.83 3.08
CA GLN A 84 15.71 12.42 3.38
C GLN A 84 15.72 13.08 4.77
N GLU A 85 14.63 13.78 5.16
CA GLU A 85 14.47 14.33 6.51
C GLU A 85 14.47 13.22 7.57
N ARG A 86 13.72 12.12 7.33
CA ARG A 86 13.68 10.97 8.23
C ARG A 86 15.05 10.30 8.38
N LEU A 87 15.77 10.10 7.27
CA LEU A 87 17.12 9.54 7.28
C LEU A 87 18.10 10.46 8.02
N ARG A 88 18.04 11.77 7.77
CA ARG A 88 18.85 12.78 8.48
C ARG A 88 18.62 12.70 9.98
N PHE A 89 17.37 12.56 10.42
CA PHE A 89 17.07 12.36 11.85
C PHE A 89 17.75 11.10 12.40
N VAL A 90 17.66 9.97 11.69
CA VAL A 90 18.29 8.70 12.11
C VAL A 90 19.81 8.84 12.20
N ILE A 91 20.45 9.48 11.22
CA ILE A 91 21.89 9.73 11.20
C ILE A 91 22.32 10.57 12.41
N LEU A 92 21.59 11.65 12.71
CA LEU A 92 21.95 12.58 13.77
C LEU A 92 21.61 12.08 15.18
N ASN A 93 20.76 11.06 15.32
CA ASN A 93 20.25 10.58 16.60
C ASN A 93 20.60 9.11 16.92
N GLN A 94 21.61 8.52 16.28
CA GLN A 94 22.05 7.13 16.50
C GLN A 94 22.21 6.75 17.99
N LYS A 95 22.83 7.63 18.80
CA LYS A 95 23.01 7.43 20.26
C LYS A 95 21.67 7.33 21.01
N LYS A 96 20.69 8.17 20.65
CA LYS A 96 19.36 8.18 21.28
C LYS A 96 18.53 6.96 20.86
N LEU A 97 18.69 6.54 19.61
CA LEU A 97 18.04 5.36 19.05
C LEU A 97 18.65 4.04 19.55
N ARG A 98 19.68 4.11 20.42
CA ARG A 98 20.41 2.96 20.93
C ARG A 98 20.92 2.06 19.80
N ALA A 99 21.43 2.67 18.73
CA ALA A 99 22.05 1.94 17.61
C ALA A 99 23.12 0.94 18.09
N ASP A 100 23.80 1.26 19.19
CA ASP A 100 24.81 0.40 19.83
C ASP A 100 24.27 -0.95 20.34
N LEU A 101 22.96 -1.06 20.65
CA LEU A 101 22.36 -2.34 21.06
C LEU A 101 22.26 -3.34 19.89
N TYR A 102 22.21 -2.83 18.66
CA TYR A 102 22.13 -3.63 17.43
C TYR A 102 23.48 -4.23 17.02
N ASN A 103 24.60 -3.61 17.42
CA ASN A 103 25.94 -4.20 17.28
C ASN A 103 26.04 -5.52 18.07
N ASN A 104 25.38 -5.65 19.23
CA ASN A 104 25.51 -6.84 20.07
C ASN A 104 24.65 -8.03 19.64
N ILE A 105 23.57 -7.81 18.87
CA ILE A 105 22.62 -8.90 18.50
C ILE A 105 22.88 -9.42 17.08
N CYS A 106 23.36 -8.58 16.14
CA CYS A 106 23.55 -8.98 14.74
C CYS A 106 25.02 -9.03 14.27
N ASP A 107 25.94 -8.23 14.82
CA ASP A 107 27.35 -8.31 14.37
C ASP A 107 28.07 -9.57 14.86
N ALA A 108 27.53 -10.27 15.86
CA ALA A 108 28.06 -11.55 16.33
C ALA A 108 27.84 -12.71 15.34
N LEU A 109 26.99 -12.54 14.31
CA LEU A 109 26.62 -13.62 13.40
C LEU A 109 27.18 -13.49 11.99
N ASP A 110 27.48 -12.28 11.49
CA ASP A 110 27.48 -12.14 10.03
C ASP A 110 28.80 -11.93 9.30
N ARG A 111 29.85 -11.27 9.80
CA ARG A 111 30.94 -10.88 8.89
C ARG A 111 32.26 -10.64 9.59
N GLY A 112 33.21 -11.55 9.41
CA GLY A 112 34.62 -11.38 9.78
C GLY A 112 35.34 -10.32 8.93
N ASP A 113 34.88 -9.07 8.98
CA ASP A 113 35.52 -7.92 8.33
C ASP A 113 36.39 -7.16 9.33
N THR A 114 37.72 -7.21 9.12
CA THR A 114 38.75 -6.70 10.04
C THR A 114 39.39 -5.36 9.63
N ASP A 115 38.80 -4.59 8.70
CA ASP A 115 39.39 -3.32 8.26
C ASP A 115 38.52 -2.09 8.57
N ALA A 116 38.88 -1.39 9.64
CA ALA A 116 38.18 -0.21 10.15
C ALA A 116 38.52 1.09 9.40
N LYS A 117 39.41 1.09 8.41
CA LYS A 117 39.87 2.31 7.71
C LYS A 117 39.10 2.66 6.44
N SER A 118 38.26 1.77 5.91
CA SER A 118 37.53 1.96 4.63
C SER A 118 36.04 2.23 4.79
N ILE A 119 35.50 2.16 6.01
CA ILE A 119 34.06 2.24 6.28
C ILE A 119 33.76 3.60 6.89
N GLY A 120 33.08 4.48 6.13
CA GLY A 120 32.48 5.70 6.70
C GLY A 120 31.57 5.36 7.89
N THR A 121 31.20 6.34 8.72
CA THR A 121 30.40 6.09 9.94
C THR A 121 29.17 5.21 9.63
N ARG A 122 29.16 3.97 10.13
CA ARG A 122 28.07 3.01 9.92
C ARG A 122 26.81 3.53 10.61
N VAL A 123 25.78 3.84 9.83
CA VAL A 123 24.46 4.25 10.33
C VAL A 123 23.53 3.05 10.25
N ILE A 124 22.98 2.64 11.40
CA ILE A 124 22.05 1.53 11.47
C ILE A 124 20.62 2.10 11.42
N LEU A 125 19.82 1.61 10.48
CA LEU A 125 18.40 1.94 10.43
C LEU A 125 17.66 1.15 11.52
N PRO A 126 16.85 1.80 12.37
CA PRO A 126 16.04 1.09 13.36
C PRO A 126 14.89 0.32 12.68
N SER A 127 14.32 -0.67 13.37
CA SER A 127 13.13 -1.38 12.87
C SER A 127 11.89 -0.49 12.76
N SER A 128 11.88 0.67 13.43
CA SER A 128 10.85 1.71 13.24
C SER A 128 10.95 2.44 11.89
N PHE A 129 12.03 2.28 11.13
CA PHE A 129 12.15 2.84 9.79
C PHE A 129 11.44 1.92 8.79
N THR A 130 10.19 2.25 8.47
CA THR A 130 9.33 1.50 7.53
C THR A 130 10.06 1.19 6.23
N ALA A 131 9.89 -0.03 5.72
CA ALA A 131 10.54 -0.58 4.53
C ALA A 131 12.08 -0.71 4.61
N GLY A 132 12.70 -0.41 5.75
CA GLY A 132 14.11 -0.70 6.00
C GLY A 132 14.36 -2.20 6.25
N PRO A 133 15.63 -2.68 6.18
CA PRO A 133 15.96 -4.09 6.37
C PRO A 133 15.48 -4.67 7.71
N GLN A 134 15.71 -3.93 8.81
CA GLN A 134 15.30 -4.33 10.15
C GLN A 134 13.78 -4.36 10.30
N TYR A 135 13.07 -3.40 9.69
CA TYR A 135 11.61 -3.39 9.67
C TYR A 135 11.08 -4.65 8.97
N MET A 136 11.62 -4.97 7.79
CA MET A 136 11.18 -6.14 7.02
C MET A 136 11.48 -7.45 7.76
N SER A 137 12.66 -7.56 8.39
CA SER A 137 13.01 -8.73 9.20
C SER A 137 12.11 -8.88 10.42
N GLU A 138 11.81 -7.79 11.13
CA GLU A 138 10.87 -7.82 12.27
C GLU A 138 9.48 -8.29 11.82
N LYS A 139 8.91 -7.70 10.77
CA LYS A 139 7.57 -8.08 10.28
C LYS A 139 7.52 -9.50 9.73
N TYR A 140 8.59 -9.97 9.10
CA TYR A 140 8.71 -11.36 8.70
C TYR A 140 8.71 -12.30 9.92
N HIS A 141 9.52 -12.01 10.94
CA HIS A 141 9.56 -12.84 12.15
C HIS A 141 8.22 -12.82 12.92
N ASP A 142 7.54 -11.68 13.02
CA ASP A 142 6.20 -11.56 13.60
C ASP A 142 5.21 -12.48 12.86
N ALA A 143 5.19 -12.41 11.52
CA ALA A 143 4.32 -13.24 10.70
C ALA A 143 4.61 -14.74 10.85
N ILE A 144 5.89 -15.13 10.86
CA ILE A 144 6.30 -16.53 11.08
C ILE A 144 5.94 -17.02 12.48
N ALA A 145 6.05 -16.16 13.50
CA ALA A 145 5.64 -16.52 14.86
C ALA A 145 4.12 -16.78 14.94
N ILE A 146 3.31 -15.94 14.27
CA ILE A 146 1.86 -16.14 14.15
C ILE A 146 1.56 -17.45 13.42
N CYS A 147 2.18 -17.72 12.27
CA CYS A 147 1.99 -18.98 11.54
C CYS A 147 2.44 -20.20 12.36
N ARG A 148 3.50 -20.10 13.17
CA ARG A 148 3.94 -21.20 14.06
C ARG A 148 2.95 -21.47 15.18
N TRP A 149 2.30 -20.42 15.70
CA TRP A 149 1.33 -20.54 16.78
C TRP A 149 -0.01 -21.07 16.30
N PHE A 150 -0.54 -20.53 15.21
CA PHE A 150 -1.88 -20.86 14.71
C PHE A 150 -1.87 -21.92 13.59
N GLY A 151 -0.71 -22.30 13.06
CA GLY A 151 -0.59 -23.17 11.90
C GLY A 151 -0.87 -22.42 10.59
N ASN A 152 -1.32 -23.17 9.57
CA ASN A 152 -1.63 -22.60 8.27
C ASN A 152 -2.86 -21.67 8.34
N PRO A 153 -2.86 -20.54 7.62
CA PRO A 153 -4.01 -19.65 7.52
C PRO A 153 -5.19 -20.36 6.85
N HIS A 154 -6.42 -20.03 7.27
CA HIS A 154 -7.64 -20.60 6.70
C HIS A 154 -8.02 -19.92 5.38
N LEU A 155 -7.78 -18.61 5.25
CA LEU A 155 -7.98 -17.87 4.00
C LEU A 155 -6.77 -17.03 3.61
N PHE A 156 -6.53 -16.97 2.31
CA PHE A 156 -5.66 -16.00 1.65
C PHE A 156 -6.50 -15.12 0.73
N ILE A 157 -6.63 -13.84 1.08
CA ILE A 157 -7.45 -12.88 0.35
C ILE A 157 -6.53 -11.86 -0.32
N THR A 158 -6.78 -11.62 -1.61
CA THR A 158 -6.12 -10.52 -2.34
C THR A 158 -7.14 -9.44 -2.65
N VAL A 159 -6.85 -8.21 -2.25
CA VAL A 159 -7.65 -7.02 -2.57
C VAL A 159 -6.85 -6.15 -3.51
N THR A 160 -7.39 -5.85 -4.68
CA THR A 160 -6.74 -4.98 -5.66
C THR A 160 -7.52 -3.68 -5.78
N ALA A 161 -6.83 -2.54 -5.75
CA ALA A 161 -7.46 -1.26 -6.00
C ALA A 161 -8.11 -1.19 -7.39
N ASN A 162 -9.26 -0.52 -7.47
CA ASN A 162 -9.99 -0.29 -8.71
C ASN A 162 -10.01 1.22 -9.00
N PRO A 163 -9.46 1.67 -10.13
CA PRO A 163 -9.41 3.09 -10.46
C PRO A 163 -10.79 3.65 -10.85
N ASN A 164 -11.77 2.78 -11.10
CA ASN A 164 -13.12 3.13 -11.54
C ASN A 164 -14.12 3.17 -10.37
N TRP A 165 -13.66 3.30 -9.12
CA TRP A 165 -14.59 3.53 -8.01
C TRP A 165 -15.29 4.87 -8.16
N ASP A 166 -16.57 4.90 -7.77
CA ASP A 166 -17.44 6.06 -7.95
C ASP A 166 -16.89 7.28 -7.21
N GLU A 167 -16.37 7.09 -5.99
CA GLU A 167 -15.77 8.18 -5.21
C GLU A 167 -14.60 8.89 -5.93
N ILE A 168 -13.83 8.14 -6.74
CA ILE A 168 -12.74 8.70 -7.53
C ILE A 168 -13.32 9.45 -8.72
N SER A 169 -14.25 8.83 -9.45
CA SER A 169 -14.89 9.41 -10.63
C SER A 169 -15.64 10.71 -10.31
N GLU A 170 -16.44 10.70 -9.24
CA GLU A 170 -17.17 11.87 -8.72
C GLU A 170 -16.22 13.01 -8.32
N HIS A 171 -15.09 12.68 -7.68
CA HIS A 171 -14.09 13.69 -7.30
C HIS A 171 -13.46 14.33 -8.55
N LEU A 172 -13.13 13.53 -9.56
CA LEU A 172 -12.53 14.02 -10.81
C LEU A 172 -13.51 14.87 -11.62
N GLU A 173 -14.79 14.47 -11.69
CA GLU A 173 -15.83 15.25 -12.35
C GLU A 173 -16.01 16.61 -11.68
N LYS A 174 -16.04 16.64 -10.35
CA LYS A 174 -16.27 17.87 -9.58
C LYS A 174 -15.07 18.81 -9.55
N TYR A 175 -13.86 18.28 -9.40
CA TYR A 175 -12.66 19.09 -9.13
C TYR A 175 -11.63 19.06 -10.25
N GLY A 176 -11.91 18.34 -11.34
CA GLY A 176 -11.02 18.20 -12.49
C GLY A 176 -9.99 17.09 -12.32
N GLY A 177 -9.59 16.54 -13.46
CA GLY A 177 -8.62 15.46 -13.61
C GLY A 177 -9.06 14.57 -14.76
N GLU A 178 -8.13 14.28 -15.68
CA GLU A 178 -8.48 13.57 -16.92
C GLU A 178 -8.78 12.09 -16.68
N SER A 179 -8.17 11.50 -15.65
CA SER A 179 -8.33 10.10 -15.27
C SER A 179 -7.94 9.88 -13.81
N ALA A 180 -8.29 8.71 -13.24
CA ALA A 180 -7.84 8.29 -11.91
C ALA A 180 -6.32 8.38 -11.75
N ASN A 181 -5.57 8.00 -12.79
CA ASN A 181 -4.11 8.09 -12.82
C ASN A 181 -3.59 9.54 -12.74
N SER A 182 -4.39 10.56 -13.07
CA SER A 182 -4.01 11.97 -12.86
C SER A 182 -3.97 12.33 -11.36
N ARG A 183 -4.60 11.53 -10.50
CA ARG A 183 -4.71 11.71 -9.05
C ARG A 183 -4.38 10.40 -8.30
N PRO A 184 -3.14 9.91 -8.37
CA PRO A 184 -2.74 8.66 -7.73
C PRO A 184 -2.88 8.71 -6.20
N ASP A 185 -2.82 9.92 -5.63
CA ASP A 185 -3.09 10.17 -4.23
C ASP A 185 -4.54 9.84 -3.82
N LEU A 186 -5.52 9.95 -4.74
CA LEU A 186 -6.90 9.56 -4.49
C LEU A 186 -7.08 8.05 -4.60
N GLU A 187 -6.47 7.41 -5.59
CA GLU A 187 -6.52 5.95 -5.76
C GLU A 187 -6.02 5.23 -4.51
N VAL A 188 -4.87 5.65 -3.97
CA VAL A 188 -4.28 5.07 -2.76
C VAL A 188 -5.14 5.38 -1.52
N ARG A 189 -5.74 6.57 -1.43
CA ARG A 189 -6.62 6.93 -0.32
C ARG A 189 -7.91 6.13 -0.30
N ALA A 190 -8.60 6.04 -1.45
CA ALA A 190 -9.81 5.25 -1.60
C ALA A 190 -9.53 3.78 -1.27
N PHE A 191 -8.41 3.23 -1.78
CA PHE A 191 -7.98 1.87 -1.47
C PHE A 191 -7.77 1.67 0.03
N LYS A 192 -7.05 2.58 0.68
CA LYS A 192 -6.77 2.47 2.12
C LYS A 192 -8.03 2.53 2.96
N LEU A 193 -8.96 3.43 2.65
CA LEU A 193 -10.24 3.57 3.34
C LEU A 193 -11.08 2.28 3.21
N ARG A 194 -11.19 1.74 1.99
CA ARG A 194 -11.91 0.49 1.72
C ARG A 194 -11.26 -0.70 2.42
N LEU A 195 -9.92 -0.78 2.40
CA LEU A 195 -9.18 -1.82 3.12
C LEU A 195 -9.39 -1.71 4.64
N ASP A 196 -9.41 -0.50 5.20
CA ASP A 196 -9.65 -0.31 6.63
C ASP A 196 -11.07 -0.68 7.06
N GLU A 197 -12.06 -0.44 6.20
CA GLU A 197 -13.42 -0.94 6.39
C GLU A 197 -13.46 -2.46 6.37
N LEU A 198 -12.89 -3.06 5.32
CA LEU A 198 -12.84 -4.52 5.17
C LEU A 198 -12.17 -5.21 6.37
N MET A 199 -11.10 -4.62 6.89
CA MET A 199 -10.42 -5.13 8.09
C MET A 199 -11.27 -4.97 9.36
N ARG A 200 -12.16 -3.97 9.44
CA ARG A 200 -13.13 -3.83 10.53
C ARG A 200 -14.24 -4.86 10.40
N ASP A 201 -14.76 -5.09 9.20
CA ASP A 201 -15.74 -6.13 8.91
C ASP A 201 -15.23 -7.52 9.27
N PHE A 202 -13.97 -7.84 8.95
CA PHE A 202 -13.36 -9.10 9.37
C PHE A 202 -13.30 -9.22 10.89
N LYS A 203 -12.92 -8.17 11.61
CA LYS A 203 -12.80 -8.22 13.08
C LYS A 203 -14.13 -8.49 13.79
N VAL A 204 -15.24 -8.01 13.24
CA VAL A 204 -16.58 -8.21 13.84
C VAL A 204 -17.28 -9.47 13.31
N GLY A 205 -16.69 -10.12 12.31
CA GLY A 205 -17.22 -11.34 11.71
C GLY A 205 -18.38 -11.10 10.74
N THR A 206 -18.37 -9.99 9.99
CA THR A 206 -19.43 -9.65 9.03
C THR A 206 -19.57 -10.69 7.92
N PHE A 207 -18.44 -11.10 7.32
CA PHE A 207 -18.41 -12.02 6.17
C PHE A 207 -17.95 -13.43 6.52
N PHE A 208 -17.03 -13.51 7.49
CA PHE A 208 -16.39 -14.73 7.91
C PHE A 208 -16.49 -14.86 9.44
N PRO A 209 -16.25 -16.05 10.00
CA PRO A 209 -16.09 -16.20 11.44
C PRO A 209 -15.05 -15.23 11.99
N ILE A 210 -15.21 -14.84 13.25
CA ILE A 210 -14.29 -13.88 13.89
C ILE A 210 -12.85 -14.44 13.85
N PRO A 211 -11.89 -13.69 13.28
CA PRO A 211 -10.51 -14.13 13.22
C PRO A 211 -9.83 -14.04 14.59
N GLU A 212 -9.03 -15.05 14.94
CA GLU A 212 -8.09 -15.02 16.07
C GLU A 212 -6.80 -14.28 15.71
N ALA A 213 -6.39 -14.35 14.44
CA ALA A 213 -5.22 -13.65 13.94
C ALA A 213 -5.45 -13.16 12.51
N VAL A 214 -4.84 -12.01 12.20
CA VAL A 214 -4.82 -11.43 10.86
C VAL A 214 -3.44 -10.89 10.58
N VAL A 215 -2.89 -11.25 9.42
CA VAL A 215 -1.65 -10.68 8.89
C VAL A 215 -1.95 -10.15 7.50
N TYR A 216 -1.54 -8.92 7.20
CA TYR A 216 -1.64 -8.42 5.84
C TYR A 216 -0.48 -7.51 5.47
N THR A 217 -0.19 -7.47 4.17
CA THR A 217 0.78 -6.55 3.56
C THR A 217 0.10 -5.79 2.44
N ILE A 218 0.51 -4.53 2.25
CA ILE A 218 0.12 -3.71 1.09
C ILE A 218 1.35 -3.60 0.20
N GLU A 219 1.18 -3.92 -1.06
CA GLU A 219 2.23 -3.95 -2.05
C GLU A 219 1.86 -3.06 -3.24
N PHE A 220 2.89 -2.54 -3.90
CA PHE A 220 2.78 -1.79 -5.14
C PHE A 220 3.56 -2.56 -6.21
N GLN A 221 2.85 -3.15 -7.17
CA GLN A 221 3.51 -3.73 -8.34
C GLN A 221 4.09 -2.61 -9.19
N LYS A 222 5.20 -2.86 -9.91
CA LYS A 222 5.95 -1.86 -10.72
C LYS A 222 5.09 -1.00 -11.66
N ARG A 223 3.87 -1.43 -11.99
CA ARG A 223 2.90 -0.74 -12.85
C ARG A 223 1.45 -0.87 -12.34
N GLY A 224 1.29 -1.34 -11.11
CA GLY A 224 -0.01 -1.72 -10.56
C GLY A 224 -0.48 -0.73 -9.53
N LEU A 225 -1.80 -0.61 -9.44
CA LEU A 225 -2.47 0.00 -8.30
C LEU A 225 -2.14 -0.80 -7.02
N PRO A 226 -2.28 -0.19 -5.82
CA PRO A 226 -2.01 -0.91 -4.59
C PRO A 226 -2.87 -2.16 -4.48
N HIS A 227 -2.27 -3.24 -3.99
CA HIS A 227 -2.98 -4.46 -3.62
C HIS A 227 -2.58 -4.88 -2.22
N ALA A 228 -3.51 -5.56 -1.53
CA ALA A 228 -3.26 -6.13 -0.22
C ALA A 228 -3.36 -7.65 -0.30
N HIS A 229 -2.41 -8.32 0.36
CA HIS A 229 -2.47 -9.75 0.63
C HIS A 229 -2.79 -9.94 2.11
N ILE A 230 -3.87 -10.66 2.40
CA ILE A 230 -4.43 -10.81 3.74
C ILE A 230 -4.50 -12.30 4.07
N LEU A 231 -4.01 -12.67 5.25
CA LEU A 231 -4.11 -14.00 5.84
C LEU A 231 -5.02 -13.94 7.06
N LEU A 232 -6.01 -14.84 7.10
CA LEU A 232 -6.97 -14.95 8.20
C LEU A 232 -6.86 -16.32 8.89
N TRP A 233 -6.89 -16.31 10.22
CA TRP A 233 -7.08 -17.49 11.05
C TRP A 233 -8.36 -17.33 11.86
N PHE A 234 -9.31 -18.25 11.75
CA PHE A 234 -10.62 -18.18 12.36
C PHE A 234 -10.69 -18.89 13.72
N ARG A 235 -11.49 -18.31 14.63
CA ARG A 235 -11.77 -18.91 15.93
C ARG A 235 -12.57 -20.19 15.79
N GLY A 236 -12.08 -21.27 16.40
CA GLY A 236 -12.79 -22.55 16.44
C GLY A 236 -12.74 -23.36 15.13
N PHE A 237 -11.99 -22.91 14.12
CA PHE A 237 -11.74 -23.70 12.91
C PHE A 237 -10.60 -24.70 13.15
N THR A 238 -10.96 -25.87 13.69
CA THR A 238 -10.03 -26.98 13.94
C THR A 238 -10.14 -28.11 12.92
N GLN A 239 -11.10 -28.04 12.00
CA GLN A 239 -11.32 -29.07 10.98
C GLN A 239 -10.49 -28.78 9.73
N GLU A 240 -10.03 -29.84 9.05
CA GLU A 240 -9.45 -29.72 7.72
C GLU A 240 -10.48 -29.15 6.74
N ALA A 241 -10.01 -28.42 5.73
CA ALA A 241 -10.88 -27.88 4.70
C ALA A 241 -11.61 -29.05 3.99
N THR A 242 -12.93 -28.96 3.92
CA THR A 242 -13.75 -29.87 3.12
C THR A 242 -14.41 -29.08 1.99
N PRO A 243 -14.79 -29.72 0.86
CA PRO A 243 -15.51 -29.04 -0.21
C PRO A 243 -16.72 -28.24 0.30
N SER A 244 -17.51 -28.82 1.21
CA SER A 244 -18.67 -28.14 1.78
C SER A 244 -18.32 -26.89 2.59
N ILE A 245 -17.16 -26.86 3.28
CA ILE A 245 -16.70 -25.66 4.00
C ILE A 245 -16.23 -24.61 2.99
N ILE A 246 -15.54 -25.03 1.93
CA ILE A 246 -15.08 -24.12 0.87
C ILE A 246 -16.28 -23.47 0.19
N ASP A 247 -17.26 -24.27 -0.24
CA ASP A 247 -18.47 -23.79 -0.95
C ASP A 247 -19.34 -22.87 -0.09
N HIS A 248 -19.23 -22.96 1.24
CA HIS A 248 -19.93 -22.05 2.15
C HIS A 248 -19.37 -20.62 2.12
N TYR A 249 -18.08 -20.45 1.81
CA TYR A 249 -17.40 -19.14 1.83
C TYR A 249 -16.94 -18.66 0.45
N ILE A 250 -16.75 -19.58 -0.49
CA ILE A 250 -16.15 -19.32 -1.80
C ILE A 250 -17.06 -19.95 -2.85
N SER A 251 -17.47 -19.14 -3.83
CA SER A 251 -18.13 -19.63 -5.02
C SER A 251 -17.33 -19.26 -6.25
N ALA A 252 -17.20 -20.21 -7.18
CA ALA A 252 -16.66 -20.00 -8.52
C ALA A 252 -17.78 -19.93 -9.58
N GLU A 253 -19.04 -19.89 -9.15
CA GLU A 253 -20.19 -19.75 -10.05
C GLU A 253 -20.40 -18.29 -10.45
N ILE A 254 -21.01 -18.09 -11.62
CA ILE A 254 -21.51 -16.78 -12.02
C ILE A 254 -22.90 -16.64 -11.39
N PRO A 255 -23.15 -15.61 -10.54
CA PRO A 255 -24.46 -15.40 -9.92
C PRO A 255 -25.57 -15.33 -10.97
N ASP A 256 -26.80 -15.71 -10.64
CA ASP A 256 -27.89 -15.63 -11.60
C ASP A 256 -28.33 -14.17 -11.83
N ARG A 257 -28.50 -13.79 -13.10
CA ARG A 257 -28.75 -12.39 -13.49
C ARG A 257 -30.09 -11.85 -13.00
N GLU A 258 -31.10 -12.71 -12.85
CA GLU A 258 -32.45 -12.30 -12.46
C GLU A 258 -32.57 -12.16 -10.94
N THR A 259 -31.86 -13.00 -10.19
CA THR A 259 -31.90 -13.03 -8.72
C THR A 259 -30.81 -12.20 -8.04
N ASP A 260 -29.62 -12.13 -8.63
CA ASP A 260 -28.48 -11.33 -8.15
C ASP A 260 -27.78 -10.63 -9.32
N ARG A 261 -28.45 -9.59 -9.83
CA ARG A 261 -27.93 -8.80 -10.95
C ARG A 261 -26.62 -8.09 -10.61
N GLU A 262 -26.47 -7.61 -9.37
CA GLU A 262 -25.27 -6.88 -8.94
C GLU A 262 -24.06 -7.82 -8.89
N GLY A 263 -24.20 -8.99 -8.26
CA GLY A 263 -23.17 -10.02 -8.25
C GLY A 263 -22.82 -10.50 -9.65
N PHE A 264 -23.83 -10.73 -10.51
CA PHE A 264 -23.60 -11.08 -11.92
C PHE A 264 -22.76 -10.02 -12.64
N ASP A 265 -23.14 -8.75 -12.55
CA ASP A 265 -22.45 -7.65 -13.23
C ASP A 265 -21.00 -7.48 -12.71
N LEU A 266 -20.77 -7.65 -11.40
CA LEU A 266 -19.44 -7.57 -10.78
C LEU A 266 -18.55 -8.75 -11.17
N VAL A 267 -19.05 -9.98 -11.07
CA VAL A 267 -18.31 -11.20 -11.46
C VAL A 267 -17.98 -11.15 -12.94
N GLN A 268 -18.95 -10.82 -13.80
CA GLN A 268 -18.74 -10.69 -15.24
C GLN A 268 -17.64 -9.67 -15.57
N ARG A 269 -17.63 -8.53 -14.87
CA ARG A 269 -16.68 -7.44 -15.14
C ARG A 269 -15.28 -7.71 -14.60
N HIS A 270 -15.16 -8.34 -13.43
CA HIS A 270 -13.90 -8.37 -12.69
C HIS A 270 -13.29 -9.76 -12.52
N MET A 271 -14.10 -10.83 -12.60
CA MET A 271 -13.67 -12.20 -12.27
C MET A 271 -13.66 -13.15 -13.48
N ILE A 272 -14.05 -12.68 -14.67
CA ILE A 272 -14.02 -13.47 -15.90
C ILE A 272 -12.68 -13.31 -16.61
N HIS A 273 -12.05 -14.44 -16.94
CA HIS A 273 -10.89 -14.45 -17.82
C HIS A 273 -11.31 -14.04 -19.23
N GLY A 274 -10.72 -12.95 -19.74
CA GLY A 274 -10.99 -12.48 -21.09
C GLY A 274 -10.59 -13.48 -22.18
N PRO A 275 -11.05 -13.28 -23.43
CA PRO A 275 -10.69 -14.16 -24.54
C PRO A 275 -9.17 -14.24 -24.69
N CYS A 276 -8.63 -15.44 -24.85
CA CYS A 276 -7.21 -15.70 -25.11
C CYS A 276 -7.07 -16.93 -26.02
N GLY A 277 -5.85 -17.43 -26.19
CA GLY A 277 -5.60 -18.57 -27.08
C GLY A 277 -5.80 -18.17 -28.54
N ASP A 278 -6.45 -19.04 -29.29
CA ASP A 278 -6.78 -18.79 -30.70
C ASP A 278 -7.80 -17.67 -30.88
N SER A 279 -8.69 -17.46 -29.90
CA SER A 279 -9.66 -16.37 -29.92
C SER A 279 -9.02 -14.98 -29.82
N ARG A 280 -7.88 -14.87 -29.12
CA ARG A 280 -7.11 -13.62 -29.03
C ARG A 280 -5.65 -13.88 -28.68
N LYS A 281 -4.81 -13.99 -29.71
CA LYS A 281 -3.36 -14.25 -29.57
C LYS A 281 -2.59 -13.07 -28.96
N SER A 282 -3.16 -11.87 -28.96
CA SER A 282 -2.58 -10.65 -28.38
C SER A 282 -2.90 -10.43 -26.91
N SER A 283 -3.62 -11.35 -26.27
CA SER A 283 -3.98 -11.20 -24.85
C SER A 283 -2.74 -11.24 -23.94
N PRO A 284 -2.69 -10.46 -22.85
CA PRO A 284 -1.51 -10.37 -21.98
C PRO A 284 -1.07 -11.70 -21.36
N CYS A 285 -1.97 -12.67 -21.22
CA CYS A 285 -1.66 -13.99 -20.70
C CYS A 285 -0.96 -14.91 -21.72
N MET A 286 -0.86 -14.52 -23.00
CA MET A 286 -0.32 -15.35 -24.07
C MET A 286 1.21 -15.28 -24.10
N GLU A 287 1.85 -16.45 -24.01
CA GLU A 287 3.30 -16.59 -24.19
C GLU A 287 3.57 -17.79 -25.10
N LYS A 288 4.42 -17.60 -26.12
CA LYS A 288 4.75 -18.63 -27.13
C LYS A 288 3.50 -19.31 -27.73
N GLY A 289 2.43 -18.53 -27.97
CA GLY A 289 1.20 -19.02 -28.57
C GLY A 289 0.28 -19.83 -27.64
N LYS A 290 0.58 -19.93 -26.34
CA LYS A 290 -0.27 -20.59 -25.33
C LYS A 290 -0.62 -19.65 -24.20
N CYS A 291 -1.79 -19.83 -23.60
CA CYS A 291 -2.16 -19.11 -22.39
C CYS A 291 -1.32 -19.63 -21.21
N THR A 292 -0.53 -18.76 -20.58
CA THR A 292 0.29 -19.09 -19.39
C THR A 292 -0.52 -19.55 -18.18
N LYS A 293 -1.83 -19.29 -18.19
CA LYS A 293 -2.78 -19.69 -17.14
C LYS A 293 -3.62 -20.92 -17.51
N ASN A 294 -3.33 -21.55 -18.66
CA ASN A 294 -3.98 -22.75 -19.16
C ASN A 294 -5.50 -22.61 -19.35
N PHE A 295 -5.97 -21.44 -19.79
CA PHE A 295 -7.38 -21.26 -20.19
C PHE A 295 -7.60 -21.72 -21.65
N PRO A 296 -8.81 -22.21 -21.98
CA PRO A 296 -9.94 -22.45 -21.06
C PRO A 296 -9.68 -23.67 -20.17
N LYS A 297 -10.10 -23.58 -18.91
CA LYS A 297 -10.06 -24.72 -17.98
C LYS A 297 -11.29 -25.61 -18.20
N PRO A 298 -11.18 -26.93 -17.99
CA PRO A 298 -12.35 -27.80 -18.01
C PRO A 298 -13.34 -27.37 -16.94
N PHE A 299 -14.63 -27.54 -17.22
CA PHE A 299 -15.69 -27.32 -16.24
C PHE A 299 -15.56 -28.34 -15.10
N ALA A 300 -15.76 -27.88 -13.88
CA ALA A 300 -15.82 -28.72 -12.68
C ALA A 300 -17.20 -28.52 -12.03
N GLN A 301 -17.92 -29.62 -11.81
CA GLN A 301 -19.27 -29.58 -11.25
C GLN A 301 -19.27 -29.53 -9.70
N GLU A 302 -18.17 -29.96 -9.09
CA GLU A 302 -18.00 -30.01 -7.64
C GLU A 302 -16.61 -29.50 -7.24
N THR A 303 -16.51 -28.97 -6.03
CA THR A 303 -15.23 -28.55 -5.46
C THR A 303 -14.39 -29.78 -5.09
N SER A 304 -13.19 -29.85 -5.64
CA SER A 304 -12.21 -30.90 -5.33
C SER A 304 -10.98 -30.31 -4.64
N ILE A 305 -10.47 -31.00 -3.62
CA ILE A 305 -9.22 -30.63 -2.93
C ILE A 305 -8.11 -31.55 -3.44
N ASP A 306 -7.17 -30.99 -4.18
CA ASP A 306 -6.00 -31.73 -4.62
C ASP A 306 -5.12 -32.08 -3.42
N LYS A 307 -4.69 -33.33 -3.33
CA LYS A 307 -3.66 -33.73 -2.36
C LYS A 307 -2.33 -33.17 -2.88
N SER A 308 -1.81 -32.18 -2.16
CA SER A 308 -0.49 -31.59 -2.41
C SER A 308 0.62 -32.61 -2.20
#